data_AF-A0AA37NA46-F1
#
_entry.id   AF-A0AA37NA46-F1
#
_cell.length_a   1.000
_cell.length_b   1.000
_cell.length_c   1.000
_cell.angle_alpha   90.00
_cell.angle_beta   90.00
_cell.angle_gamma   90.00
#
_symmetry.space_group_name_H-M   'P 1'
#
loop_
_entity.id
_entity.type
_entity.pdbx_description
1 polymer ?
#
loop_
_entity_poly.entity_id
_entity_poly.type
_entity_poly.pdbx_seq_one_letter_code
_entity_poly.pdbx_strand_id
1 'polypeptide(L)'
;MTPKELRYVLAIQEHQNLSKAAQSLYLSQPALSKYIKNLEASLDVKNVGKRLMLTAVHKNTVFKLGCGLFLDACREVARNYPDITLETVVVDTFAMKMLMKPQDYDVVVTTNMFGDIPSDEAAELVGGLGMAAGLCVGPDYCMAQATHGSAPDIAGKGIANPFAMITSAQMMLSWLGEKKRDPQAVQAAREIQEAAEAVLDDKSAVTPDLDGTAGTAEMGRAIRRLLA
;
A
#
# COMPACT_ATOMS: atom_id res chain seq x y z
N MET A 1 21.06 25.19 -9.58
CA MET A 1 21.05 23.78 -9.99
C MET A 1 21.65 22.95 -8.86
N THR A 2 20.86 22.16 -8.16
CA THR A 2 21.34 21.35 -7.03
C THR A 2 22.17 20.15 -7.52
N PRO A 3 23.05 19.55 -6.69
CA PRO A 3 23.86 18.39 -7.09
C PRO A 3 23.05 17.20 -7.60
N LYS A 4 21.77 17.07 -7.19
CA LYS A 4 20.84 16.04 -7.70
C LYS A 4 20.34 16.35 -9.11
N GLU A 5 20.05 17.62 -9.42
CA GLU A 5 19.63 18.05 -10.75
C GLU A 5 20.75 17.86 -11.78
N LEU A 6 22.01 18.07 -11.38
CA LEU A 6 23.18 17.82 -12.23
C LEU A 6 23.33 16.34 -12.59
N ARG A 7 23.12 15.43 -11.62
CA ARG A 7 23.20 13.97 -11.85
C ARG A 7 22.11 13.47 -12.79
N TYR A 8 20.91 14.02 -12.70
CA TYR A 8 19.81 13.65 -13.59
C TYR A 8 20.09 14.06 -15.04
N VAL A 9 20.59 15.28 -15.25
CA VAL A 9 20.97 15.78 -16.58
C VAL A 9 22.14 14.98 -17.17
N LEU A 10 23.15 14.64 -16.35
CA LEU A 10 24.28 13.80 -16.77
C LEU A 10 23.82 12.38 -17.16
N ALA A 11 22.96 11.76 -16.35
CA ALA A 11 22.44 10.43 -16.65
C ALA A 11 21.59 10.40 -17.94
N ILE A 12 20.83 11.46 -18.23
CA ILE A 12 20.09 11.60 -19.51
C ILE A 12 21.06 11.67 -20.69
N GLN A 13 22.13 12.45 -20.56
CA GLN A 13 23.13 12.59 -21.61
C GLN A 13 23.89 11.27 -21.85
N GLU A 14 24.21 10.55 -20.77
CA GLU A 14 24.95 9.28 -20.81
C GLU A 14 24.12 8.14 -21.41
N HIS A 15 22.84 8.03 -21.04
CA HIS A 15 22.00 6.95 -21.52
C HIS A 15 21.21 7.29 -22.78
N GLN A 16 21.21 8.56 -23.22
CA GLN A 16 20.41 9.09 -24.33
C GLN A 16 18.92 8.72 -24.22
N ASN A 17 18.47 8.41 -23.00
CA ASN A 17 17.21 7.78 -22.71
C ASN A 17 16.82 8.10 -21.26
N LEU A 18 15.67 8.76 -21.10
CA LEU A 18 15.15 9.23 -19.82
C LEU A 18 14.86 8.06 -18.86
N SER A 19 14.39 6.92 -19.36
CA SER A 19 14.06 5.73 -18.55
C SER A 19 15.29 5.05 -17.99
N LYS A 20 16.36 4.92 -18.80
CA LYS A 20 17.65 4.39 -18.33
C LYS A 20 18.32 5.31 -17.33
N ALA A 21 18.20 6.63 -17.51
CA ALA A 21 18.66 7.62 -16.54
C ALA A 21 17.89 7.55 -15.22
N ALA A 22 16.58 7.32 -15.26
CA ALA A 22 15.77 7.14 -14.07
C ALA A 22 16.07 5.80 -13.36
N GLN A 23 16.30 4.73 -14.11
CA GLN A 23 16.71 3.42 -13.58
C GLN A 23 18.08 3.48 -12.91
N SER A 24 19.08 4.10 -13.54
CA SER A 24 20.43 4.23 -12.97
C SER A 24 20.47 5.12 -11.72
N LEU A 25 19.47 5.99 -11.55
CA LEU A 25 19.28 6.83 -10.38
C LEU A 25 18.31 6.24 -9.33
N TYR A 26 17.90 4.97 -9.47
CA TYR A 26 16.93 4.29 -8.59
C TYR A 26 15.57 5.02 -8.46
N LEU A 27 15.17 5.78 -9.49
CA LEU A 27 13.90 6.51 -9.53
C LEU A 27 12.74 5.65 -10.04
N SER A 28 13.01 4.49 -10.65
CA SER A 28 12.00 3.48 -10.96
C SER A 28 12.06 2.37 -9.93
N GLN A 29 10.92 1.98 -9.34
CA GLN A 29 10.84 0.86 -8.40
C GLN A 29 10.43 -0.45 -9.11
N PRO A 30 11.33 -1.44 -9.26
CA PRO A 30 10.95 -2.81 -9.64
C PRO A 30 9.94 -3.45 -8.69
N ALA A 31 9.83 -2.94 -7.46
CA ALA A 31 8.91 -3.39 -6.43
C ALA A 31 7.43 -3.25 -6.85
N LEU A 32 7.06 -2.21 -7.60
CA LEU A 32 5.68 -2.00 -8.05
C LEU A 32 5.22 -3.12 -9.00
N SER A 33 6.10 -3.55 -9.90
CA SER A 33 5.86 -4.63 -10.87
C SER A 33 5.64 -5.98 -10.17
N LYS A 34 6.37 -6.23 -9.08
CA LYS A 34 6.18 -7.43 -8.24
C LYS A 34 4.93 -7.32 -7.37
N TYR A 35 4.66 -6.15 -6.80
CA TYR A 35 3.49 -5.92 -5.96
C TYR A 35 2.19 -6.08 -6.75
N ILE A 36 2.10 -5.51 -7.96
CA ILE A 36 0.96 -5.68 -8.85
C ILE A 36 0.73 -7.16 -9.20
N LYS A 37 1.78 -7.91 -9.59
CA LYS A 37 1.68 -9.35 -9.85
C LYS A 37 1.25 -10.16 -8.63
N ASN A 38 1.73 -9.78 -7.44
CA ASN A 38 1.35 -10.42 -6.20
C ASN A 38 -0.09 -10.08 -5.82
N LEU A 39 -0.53 -8.84 -6.06
CA LEU A 39 -1.90 -8.39 -5.82
C LEU A 39 -2.88 -9.09 -6.76
N GLU A 40 -2.52 -9.27 -8.03
CA GLU A 40 -3.26 -10.09 -9.01
C GLU A 40 -3.38 -11.55 -8.55
N ALA A 41 -2.29 -12.12 -8.02
CA ALA A 41 -2.27 -13.48 -7.51
C ALA A 41 -3.03 -13.64 -6.18
N SER A 42 -3.01 -12.64 -5.31
CA SER A 42 -3.66 -12.67 -3.99
C SER A 42 -5.16 -12.42 -4.08
N LEU A 43 -5.60 -11.57 -5.01
CA LEU A 43 -7.02 -11.25 -5.24
C LEU A 43 -7.75 -12.33 -6.06
N ASP A 44 -7.09 -13.42 -6.46
CA ASP A 44 -7.61 -14.49 -7.33
C ASP A 44 -8.45 -13.93 -8.48
N VAL A 45 -7.95 -12.87 -9.15
CA VAL A 45 -8.67 -12.18 -10.23
C VAL A 45 -8.64 -13.04 -11.49
N LYS A 46 -9.36 -14.16 -11.45
CA LYS A 46 -9.78 -14.92 -12.62
C LYS A 46 -11.17 -14.45 -12.98
N ASN A 47 -11.24 -13.47 -13.88
CA ASN A 47 -12.45 -13.04 -14.58
C ASN A 47 -13.58 -12.49 -13.68
N VAL A 48 -13.47 -11.20 -13.36
CA VAL A 48 -14.63 -10.31 -13.40
C VAL A 48 -14.41 -9.43 -14.62
N GLY A 49 -15.40 -9.22 -15.49
CA GLY A 49 -15.24 -8.60 -16.83
C GLY A 49 -14.71 -7.16 -16.89
N LYS A 50 -14.08 -6.64 -15.83
CA LYS A 50 -13.35 -5.38 -15.77
C LYS A 50 -11.86 -5.65 -15.57
N ARG A 51 -11.04 -5.00 -16.42
CA ARG A 51 -9.59 -4.90 -16.21
C ARG A 51 -9.30 -4.18 -14.90
N LEU A 52 -8.29 -4.62 -14.15
CA LEU A 52 -7.82 -3.96 -12.94
C LEU A 52 -7.39 -2.52 -13.28
N MET A 53 -7.84 -1.54 -12.51
CA MET A 53 -7.48 -0.14 -12.72
C MET A 53 -6.27 0.26 -11.86
N LEU A 54 -5.20 0.71 -12.50
CA LEU A 54 -4.06 1.35 -11.85
C LEU A 54 -4.14 2.86 -12.06
N THR A 55 -4.37 3.62 -10.98
CA THR A 55 -4.45 5.07 -11.02
C THR A 55 -3.13 5.70 -10.59
N ALA A 56 -2.41 6.34 -11.52
CA ALA A 56 -1.21 7.11 -11.22
C ALA A 56 -1.56 8.54 -10.80
N VAL A 57 -1.29 8.89 -9.55
CA VAL A 57 -1.57 10.21 -8.96
C VAL A 57 -0.34 11.10 -9.07
N HIS A 58 -0.52 12.34 -9.53
CA HIS A 58 0.60 13.25 -9.81
C HIS A 58 0.20 14.73 -9.75
N LYS A 59 1.14 15.66 -9.97
CA LYS A 59 0.84 17.09 -10.14
C LYS A 59 1.68 17.69 -11.26
N ASN A 60 1.59 17.09 -12.45
CA ASN A 60 2.42 17.45 -13.61
C ASN A 60 2.05 18.82 -14.22
N THR A 61 0.88 19.36 -13.85
CA THR A 61 0.47 20.72 -14.19
C THR A 61 1.39 21.76 -13.56
N VAL A 62 2.00 21.43 -12.42
CA VAL A 62 2.99 22.27 -11.71
C VAL A 62 4.39 21.67 -11.85
N PHE A 63 4.58 20.41 -11.42
CA PHE A 63 5.88 19.71 -11.44
C PHE A 63 6.10 18.97 -12.76
N LYS A 64 6.26 19.73 -13.85
CA LYS A 64 6.32 19.18 -15.21
C LYS A 64 7.36 18.09 -15.40
N LEU A 65 8.60 18.31 -14.93
CA LEU A 65 9.69 17.36 -15.12
C LEU A 65 9.60 16.17 -14.15
N GLY A 66 9.44 16.43 -12.84
CA GLY A 66 9.43 15.38 -11.82
C GLY A 66 8.22 14.44 -11.96
N CYS A 67 7.01 15.01 -12.02
CA CYS A 67 5.80 14.21 -12.25
C CYS A 67 5.70 13.71 -13.69
N GLY A 68 6.27 14.42 -14.66
CA GLY A 68 6.34 13.95 -16.05
C GLY A 68 7.13 12.64 -16.15
N LEU A 69 8.33 12.59 -15.55
CA LEU A 69 9.13 11.38 -15.50
C LEU A 69 8.41 10.22 -14.82
N PHE A 70 7.77 10.49 -13.68
CA PHE A 70 6.98 9.48 -12.96
C PHE A 70 5.87 8.88 -13.85
N LEU A 71 5.13 9.72 -14.56
CA LEU A 71 4.08 9.27 -15.49
C LEU A 71 4.64 8.47 -16.66
N ASP A 72 5.77 8.90 -17.23
CA ASP A 72 6.39 8.19 -18.35
C ASP A 72 6.87 6.80 -17.92
N ALA A 73 7.43 6.68 -16.71
CA ALA A 73 7.77 5.38 -16.13
C ALA A 73 6.53 4.50 -15.90
N CYS A 74 5.44 5.05 -15.36
CA CYS A 74 4.18 4.31 -15.17
C CYS A 74 3.63 3.78 -16.50
N ARG A 75 3.59 4.64 -17.54
CA ARG A 75 3.14 4.26 -18.90
C ARG A 75 4.03 3.20 -19.51
N GLU A 76 5.34 3.31 -19.32
CA GLU A 76 6.29 2.32 -19.83
C GLU A 76 6.07 0.95 -19.19
N VAL A 77 5.91 0.88 -17.87
CA VAL A 77 5.65 -0.37 -17.15
C VAL A 77 4.30 -0.95 -17.56
N ALA A 78 3.25 -0.13 -17.65
CA ALA A 78 1.90 -0.57 -18.01
C ALA A 78 1.83 -1.26 -19.38
N ARG A 79 2.72 -0.94 -20.33
CA ARG A 79 2.79 -1.64 -21.63
C ARG A 79 3.08 -3.14 -21.50
N ASN A 80 3.69 -3.58 -20.39
CA ASN A 80 3.98 -4.99 -20.12
C ASN A 80 2.78 -5.73 -19.48
N TYR A 81 1.70 -5.02 -19.16
CA TYR A 81 0.53 -5.53 -18.44
C TYR A 81 -0.76 -5.14 -19.18
N PRO A 82 -1.09 -5.80 -20.31
CA PRO A 82 -2.25 -5.44 -21.14
C PRO A 82 -3.61 -5.62 -20.44
N ASP A 83 -3.64 -6.41 -19.37
CA ASP A 83 -4.83 -6.67 -18.56
C ASP A 83 -5.10 -5.59 -17.50
N ILE A 84 -4.16 -4.63 -17.34
CA ILE A 84 -4.28 -3.48 -16.44
C ILE A 84 -4.62 -2.24 -17.24
N THR A 85 -5.61 -1.48 -16.78
CA THR A 85 -5.89 -0.14 -17.32
C THR A 85 -5.14 0.89 -16.51
N LEU A 86 -4.26 1.67 -17.15
CA LEU A 86 -3.58 2.79 -16.50
C LEU A 86 -4.40 4.07 -16.67
N GLU A 87 -4.85 4.66 -15.58
CA GLU A 87 -5.41 6.01 -15.51
C GLU A 87 -4.41 6.98 -14.87
N THR A 88 -4.48 8.26 -15.19
CA THR A 88 -3.69 9.31 -14.54
C THR A 88 -4.59 10.40 -14.01
N VAL A 89 -4.34 10.86 -12.78
CA VAL A 89 -5.15 11.90 -12.13
C VAL A 89 -4.26 12.88 -11.38
N VAL A 90 -4.65 14.16 -11.37
CA VAL A 90 -3.96 15.17 -10.57
C VAL A 90 -4.34 15.05 -9.09
N VAL A 91 -3.37 15.21 -8.18
CA VAL A 91 -3.50 14.87 -6.74
C VAL A 91 -4.64 15.61 -6.03
N ASP A 92 -4.94 16.85 -6.40
CA ASP A 92 -6.07 17.61 -5.86
C ASP A 92 -7.42 17.06 -6.32
N THR A 93 -7.52 16.63 -7.59
CA THR A 93 -8.71 15.95 -8.08
C THR A 93 -8.84 14.56 -7.46
N PHE A 94 -7.72 13.86 -7.26
CA PHE A 94 -7.71 12.56 -6.58
C PHE A 94 -8.24 12.68 -5.15
N ALA A 95 -7.67 13.56 -4.33
CA ALA A 95 -8.09 13.76 -2.94
C ALA A 95 -9.61 14.04 -2.83
N MET A 96 -10.12 14.96 -3.66
CA MET A 96 -11.56 15.25 -3.71
C MET A 96 -12.38 14.02 -4.11
N LYS A 97 -12.01 13.33 -5.21
CA LYS A 97 -12.77 12.18 -5.72
C LYS A 97 -12.70 10.98 -4.78
N MET A 98 -11.57 10.74 -4.13
CA MET A 98 -11.38 9.65 -3.18
C MET A 98 -12.34 9.79 -2.00
N LEU A 99 -12.56 11.01 -1.49
CA LEU A 99 -13.56 11.25 -0.44
C LEU A 99 -15.00 11.07 -0.93
N MET A 100 -15.29 11.43 -2.19
CA MET A 100 -16.64 11.36 -2.73
C MET A 100 -17.06 9.97 -3.22
N LYS A 101 -16.12 9.23 -3.83
CA LYS A 101 -16.33 7.95 -4.50
C LYS A 101 -15.08 7.06 -4.37
N PRO A 102 -14.71 6.64 -3.15
CA PRO A 102 -13.52 5.80 -2.94
C PRO A 102 -13.59 4.47 -3.72
N GLN A 103 -14.79 3.93 -3.93
CA GLN A 103 -15.04 2.69 -4.67
C GLN A 103 -14.72 2.76 -6.17
N ASP A 104 -14.40 3.94 -6.72
CA ASP A 104 -13.98 4.09 -8.11
C ASP A 104 -12.49 3.72 -8.30
N TYR A 105 -11.74 3.48 -7.23
CA TYR A 105 -10.29 3.20 -7.25
C TYR A 105 -9.96 1.78 -6.78
N ASP A 106 -9.17 1.04 -7.59
CA ASP A 106 -8.66 -0.29 -7.22
C ASP A 106 -7.24 -0.18 -6.63
N VAL A 107 -6.27 0.29 -7.43
CA VAL A 107 -4.86 0.41 -7.03
C VAL A 107 -4.36 1.82 -7.36
N VAL A 108 -3.76 2.48 -6.37
CA VAL A 108 -3.19 3.82 -6.52
C VAL A 108 -1.67 3.75 -6.45
N VAL A 109 -0.99 4.40 -7.40
CA VAL A 109 0.46 4.58 -7.40
C VAL A 109 0.79 6.07 -7.46
N THR A 110 1.78 6.50 -6.68
CA THR A 110 2.11 7.91 -6.55
C THR A 110 3.53 8.10 -6.02
N THR A 111 4.00 9.35 -5.94
CA THR A 111 5.30 9.67 -5.36
C THR A 111 5.20 9.79 -3.84
N ASN A 112 6.33 9.66 -3.13
CA ASN A 112 6.42 9.60 -1.67
C ASN A 112 5.45 10.58 -0.95
N MET A 113 5.61 11.89 -1.14
CA MET A 113 4.78 12.90 -0.47
C MET A 113 3.30 12.85 -0.86
N PHE A 114 2.99 12.50 -2.11
CA PHE A 114 1.61 12.35 -2.58
C PHE A 114 1.01 10.99 -2.21
N GLY A 115 1.79 10.09 -1.62
CA GLY A 115 1.32 8.83 -1.04
C GLY A 115 1.08 8.99 0.45
N ASP A 116 2.02 9.62 1.15
CA ASP A 116 1.96 9.91 2.59
C ASP A 116 0.60 10.53 2.98
N ILE A 117 0.27 11.69 2.39
CA ILE A 117 -0.94 12.43 2.75
C ILE A 117 -2.23 11.67 2.41
N PRO A 118 -2.47 11.23 1.15
CA PRO A 118 -3.75 10.61 0.83
C PRO A 118 -3.90 9.19 1.40
N SER A 119 -2.79 8.52 1.78
CA SER A 119 -2.88 7.23 2.47
C SER A 119 -3.47 7.37 3.88
N ASP A 120 -3.15 8.46 4.59
CA ASP A 120 -3.77 8.79 5.88
C ASP A 120 -5.24 9.18 5.70
N GLU A 121 -5.56 10.00 4.68
CA GLU A 121 -6.95 10.34 4.35
C GLU A 121 -7.78 9.09 4.01
N ALA A 122 -7.19 8.12 3.28
CA ALA A 122 -7.84 6.85 2.97
C ALA A 122 -8.04 5.98 4.21
N ALA A 123 -7.10 6.00 5.17
CA ALA A 123 -7.25 5.30 6.44
C ALA A 123 -8.44 5.84 7.25
N GLU A 124 -8.62 7.17 7.29
CA GLU A 124 -9.75 7.81 7.96
C GLU A 124 -11.11 7.40 7.36
N LEU A 125 -11.18 7.16 6.03
CA LEU A 125 -12.41 6.68 5.39
C LEU A 125 -12.82 5.26 5.83
N VAL A 126 -11.89 4.45 6.32
CA VAL A 126 -12.11 3.02 6.64
C VAL A 126 -12.07 2.70 8.14
N GLY A 127 -12.15 3.73 9.00
CA GLY A 127 -12.17 3.56 10.46
C GLY A 127 -10.94 4.12 11.19
N GLY A 128 -10.12 4.93 10.51
CA GLY A 128 -9.02 5.66 11.12
C GLY A 128 -7.66 4.98 10.98
N LEU A 129 -6.60 5.70 11.36
CA LEU A 129 -5.22 5.22 11.27
C LEU A 129 -4.95 3.89 12.03
N GLY A 130 -5.75 3.57 13.05
CA GLY A 130 -5.68 2.28 13.77
C GLY A 130 -5.98 1.05 12.89
N MET A 131 -6.61 1.28 11.74
CA MET A 131 -6.99 0.25 10.77
C MET A 131 -6.00 0.12 9.61
N ALA A 132 -5.10 1.08 9.45
CA ALA A 132 -4.17 1.15 8.32
C ALA A 132 -2.94 0.27 8.54
N ALA A 133 -2.96 -0.91 7.92
CA ALA A 133 -1.81 -1.80 7.83
C ALA A 133 -0.80 -1.31 6.77
N GLY A 134 0.49 -1.57 6.99
CA GLY A 134 1.56 -1.11 6.14
C GLY A 134 2.68 -2.13 5.97
N LEU A 135 3.21 -2.21 4.73
CA LEU A 135 4.36 -3.03 4.40
C LEU A 135 5.33 -2.25 3.49
N CYS A 136 6.54 -1.99 3.99
CA CYS A 136 7.61 -1.43 3.17
C CYS A 136 8.40 -2.57 2.52
N VAL A 137 8.28 -2.73 1.20
CA VAL A 137 8.90 -3.84 0.46
C VAL A 137 10.13 -3.37 -0.31
N GLY A 138 11.27 -4.01 -0.07
CA GLY A 138 12.47 -3.94 -0.88
C GLY A 138 12.71 -5.23 -1.68
N PRO A 139 13.81 -5.29 -2.47
CA PRO A 139 14.17 -6.51 -3.21
C PRO A 139 14.44 -7.70 -2.27
N ASP A 140 15.21 -7.43 -1.21
CA ASP A 140 15.73 -8.45 -0.31
C ASP A 140 14.98 -8.58 1.02
N TYR A 141 14.43 -7.47 1.50
CA TYR A 141 13.82 -7.36 2.82
C TYR A 141 12.46 -6.67 2.72
N CYS A 142 11.61 -6.91 3.70
CA CYS A 142 10.42 -6.12 3.95
C CYS A 142 10.34 -5.73 5.43
N MET A 143 9.60 -4.66 5.72
CA MET A 143 9.34 -4.19 7.07
C MET A 143 7.84 -3.97 7.24
N ALA A 144 7.23 -4.72 8.15
CA ALA A 144 5.86 -4.48 8.58
C ALA A 144 5.83 -3.30 9.55
N GLN A 145 4.88 -2.39 9.35
CA GLN A 145 4.64 -1.26 10.24
C GLN A 145 3.16 -0.89 10.19
N ALA A 146 2.57 -0.57 11.34
CA ALA A 146 1.30 0.16 11.31
C ALA A 146 1.54 1.59 10.80
N THR A 147 0.57 2.14 10.10
CA THR A 147 0.66 3.52 9.59
C THR A 147 0.48 4.55 10.70
N HIS A 148 -0.23 4.21 11.78
CA HIS A 148 -0.46 5.12 12.90
C HIS A 148 0.82 5.49 13.67
N GLY A 149 0.78 6.64 14.33
CA GLY A 149 1.85 7.11 15.22
C GLY A 149 1.91 6.39 16.57
N SER A 150 2.68 6.95 17.51
CA SER A 150 2.96 6.35 18.83
C SER A 150 1.82 6.45 19.86
N ALA A 151 0.79 7.27 19.59
CA ALA A 151 -0.35 7.54 20.48
C ALA A 151 0.02 7.67 21.98
N PRO A 152 0.85 8.67 22.37
CA PRO A 152 1.38 8.78 23.73
C PRO A 152 0.31 8.96 24.81
N ASP A 153 -0.83 9.52 24.43
CA ASP A 153 -1.99 9.77 25.28
C ASP A 153 -2.69 8.49 25.74
N ILE A 154 -2.55 7.38 25.01
CA ILE A 154 -3.11 6.06 25.39
C ILE A 154 -2.05 5.01 25.76
N ALA A 155 -0.76 5.38 25.69
CA ALA A 155 0.34 4.49 26.03
C ALA A 155 0.18 3.92 27.46
N GLY A 156 0.32 2.60 27.58
CA GLY A 156 0.20 1.89 28.87
C GLY A 156 -1.23 1.70 29.39
N LYS A 157 -2.26 2.22 28.71
CA LYS A 157 -3.67 2.07 29.13
C LYS A 157 -4.32 0.76 28.69
N GLY A 158 -3.68 0.00 27.81
CA GLY A 158 -4.20 -1.30 27.33
C GLY A 158 -5.43 -1.20 26.44
N ILE A 159 -5.66 -0.04 25.81
CA ILE A 159 -6.80 0.25 24.93
C ILE A 159 -6.41 0.52 23.47
N ALA A 160 -5.13 0.37 23.12
CA ALA A 160 -4.66 0.54 21.75
C ALA A 160 -5.22 -0.58 20.85
N ASN A 161 -5.63 -0.22 19.64
CA ASN A 161 -6.08 -1.18 18.64
C ASN A 161 -4.89 -1.96 18.04
N PRO A 162 -4.81 -3.29 18.22
CA PRO A 162 -3.72 -4.09 17.67
C PRO A 162 -3.89 -4.43 16.18
N PHE A 163 -5.03 -4.09 15.56
CA PHE A 163 -5.41 -4.54 14.22
C PHE A 163 -4.36 -4.21 13.16
N ALA A 164 -3.99 -2.94 12.97
CA ALA A 164 -3.01 -2.54 11.95
C ALA A 164 -1.69 -3.29 12.07
N MET A 165 -1.19 -3.50 13.29
CA MET A 165 0.06 -4.24 13.51
C MET A 165 -0.07 -5.73 13.20
N ILE A 166 -1.17 -6.37 13.58
CA ILE A 166 -1.44 -7.78 13.27
C ILE A 166 -1.54 -7.98 11.76
N THR A 167 -2.32 -7.14 11.08
CA THR A 167 -2.51 -7.19 9.63
C THR A 167 -1.20 -6.86 8.89
N SER A 168 -0.39 -5.94 9.39
CA SER A 168 0.95 -5.67 8.81
C SER A 168 1.89 -6.88 8.94
N ALA A 169 1.87 -7.56 10.10
CA ALA A 169 2.64 -8.79 10.30
C ALA A 169 2.14 -9.93 9.40
N GLN A 170 0.83 -10.00 9.17
CA GLN A 170 0.21 -10.92 8.21
C GLN A 170 0.71 -10.65 6.78
N MET A 171 0.72 -9.39 6.33
CA MET A 171 1.24 -9.01 5.02
C MET A 171 2.70 -9.41 4.84
N MET A 172 3.51 -9.20 5.88
CA MET A 172 4.92 -9.63 5.90
C MET A 172 5.06 -11.16 5.83
N LEU A 173 4.22 -11.91 6.55
CA LEU A 173 4.24 -13.37 6.52
C LEU A 173 3.87 -13.90 5.13
N SER A 174 2.85 -13.31 4.50
CA SER A 174 2.47 -13.61 3.12
C SER A 174 3.62 -13.35 2.15
N TRP A 175 4.24 -12.16 2.21
CA TRP A 175 5.39 -11.82 1.37
C TRP A 175 6.58 -12.77 1.57
N LEU A 176 6.87 -13.14 2.80
CA LEU A 176 7.95 -14.07 3.13
C LEU A 176 7.65 -15.48 2.60
N GLY A 177 6.41 -15.93 2.76
CA GLY A 177 5.91 -17.20 2.25
C GLY A 177 6.05 -17.29 0.73
N GLU A 178 5.58 -16.28 0.00
CA GLU A 178 5.77 -16.20 -1.45
C GLU A 178 7.24 -16.18 -1.85
N LYS A 179 8.05 -15.35 -1.18
CA LYS A 179 9.48 -15.21 -1.48
C LYS A 179 10.25 -16.50 -1.27
N LYS A 180 9.90 -17.27 -0.23
CA LYS A 180 10.52 -18.57 0.09
C LYS A 180 9.82 -19.76 -0.55
N ARG A 181 8.70 -19.53 -1.26
CA ARG A 181 7.80 -20.59 -1.78
C ARG A 181 7.34 -21.54 -0.69
N ASP A 182 7.01 -20.99 0.47
CA ASP A 182 6.49 -21.70 1.63
C ASP A 182 4.95 -21.57 1.67
N PRO A 183 4.20 -22.60 1.24
CA PRO A 183 2.74 -22.55 1.23
C PRO A 183 2.13 -22.51 2.63
N GLN A 184 2.82 -23.02 3.66
CA GLN A 184 2.31 -22.98 5.04
C GLN A 184 2.31 -21.55 5.57
N ALA A 185 3.36 -20.77 5.26
CA ALA A 185 3.42 -19.36 5.62
C ALA A 185 2.32 -18.54 4.91
N VAL A 186 2.08 -18.80 3.62
CA VAL A 186 0.98 -18.14 2.87
C VAL A 186 -0.38 -18.51 3.47
N GLN A 187 -0.59 -19.78 3.81
CA GLN A 187 -1.83 -20.24 4.42
C GLN A 187 -2.06 -19.63 5.81
N ALA A 188 -1.03 -19.60 6.66
CA ALA A 188 -1.10 -18.95 7.97
C ALA A 188 -1.41 -17.44 7.86
N ALA A 189 -0.86 -16.76 6.84
CA ALA A 189 -1.20 -15.36 6.59
C ALA A 189 -2.68 -15.18 6.20
N ARG A 190 -3.26 -16.09 5.43
CA ARG A 190 -4.70 -16.06 5.11
C ARG A 190 -5.55 -16.29 6.35
N GLU A 191 -5.21 -17.26 7.19
CA GLU A 191 -5.93 -17.54 8.44
C GLU A 191 -5.90 -16.35 9.40
N ILE A 192 -4.77 -15.64 9.51
CA ILE A 192 -4.68 -14.41 10.32
C ILE A 192 -5.61 -13.32 9.77
N GLN A 193 -5.67 -13.15 8.46
CA GLN A 193 -6.54 -12.17 7.82
C GLN A 193 -8.03 -12.49 8.08
N GLU A 194 -8.44 -13.73 7.79
CA GLU A 194 -9.82 -14.19 7.99
C GLU A 194 -10.24 -14.07 9.47
N ALA A 195 -9.35 -14.42 10.41
CA ALA A 195 -9.61 -14.27 11.84
C ALA A 195 -9.75 -12.80 12.27
N ALA A 196 -8.93 -11.90 11.73
CA ALA A 196 -9.00 -10.48 12.05
C ALA A 196 -10.29 -9.85 11.49
N GLU A 197 -10.66 -10.18 10.25
CA GLU A 197 -11.92 -9.75 9.62
C GLU A 197 -13.14 -10.26 10.39
N ALA A 198 -13.16 -11.53 10.79
CA ALA A 198 -14.26 -12.10 11.56
C ALA A 198 -14.47 -11.41 12.92
N VAL A 199 -13.40 -10.99 13.61
CA VAL A 199 -13.51 -10.23 14.87
C VAL A 199 -14.07 -8.83 14.64
N LEU A 200 -13.72 -8.18 13.53
CA LEU A 200 -14.29 -6.88 13.16
C LEU A 200 -15.78 -6.98 12.81
N ASP A 201 -16.17 -8.04 12.09
CA ASP A 201 -17.56 -8.26 11.68
C ASP A 201 -18.47 -8.57 12.88
N ASP A 202 -18.01 -9.40 13.82
CA ASP A 202 -18.76 -9.75 15.04
C ASP A 202 -18.83 -8.58 16.05
N LYS A 203 -17.86 -7.66 16.00
CA LYS A 203 -17.72 -6.50 16.91
C LYS A 203 -17.68 -6.83 18.41
N SER A 204 -17.68 -8.10 18.80
CA SER A 204 -17.79 -8.52 20.20
C SER A 204 -16.55 -8.19 21.04
N ALA A 205 -15.39 -8.04 20.41
CA ALA A 205 -14.10 -7.85 21.07
C ALA A 205 -13.23 -6.76 20.41
N VAL A 206 -13.85 -5.68 19.92
CA VAL A 206 -13.13 -4.54 19.32
C VAL A 206 -12.80 -3.45 20.35
N THR A 207 -11.76 -2.69 20.07
CA THR A 207 -11.22 -1.63 20.94
C THR A 207 -12.05 -0.34 20.87
N PRO A 208 -11.86 0.62 21.80
CA PRO A 208 -12.70 1.82 21.91
C PRO A 208 -12.67 2.76 20.69
N ASP A 209 -11.61 2.76 19.90
CA ASP A 209 -11.51 3.50 18.63
C ASP A 209 -12.47 2.98 17.55
N LEU A 210 -12.96 1.75 17.71
CA LEU A 210 -13.98 1.11 16.86
C LEU A 210 -15.34 1.02 17.57
N ASP A 211 -15.62 1.94 18.50
CA ASP A 211 -16.82 1.98 19.35
C ASP A 211 -17.02 0.73 20.24
N GLY A 212 -15.95 -0.02 20.49
CA GLY A 212 -15.97 -1.21 21.33
C GLY A 212 -15.64 -0.96 22.80
N THR A 213 -15.62 -2.04 23.59
CA THR A 213 -15.27 -2.00 25.02
C THR A 213 -14.07 -2.88 25.37
N ALA A 214 -13.53 -3.62 24.41
CA ALA A 214 -12.44 -4.55 24.65
C ALA A 214 -11.10 -3.82 24.79
N GLY A 215 -10.19 -4.40 25.57
CA GLY A 215 -8.79 -3.95 25.62
C GLY A 215 -7.94 -4.55 24.49
N THR A 216 -6.73 -4.00 24.28
CA THR A 216 -5.75 -4.48 23.29
C THR A 216 -5.54 -6.00 23.36
N ALA A 217 -5.31 -6.52 24.56
CA ALA A 217 -5.03 -7.94 24.76
C ALA A 217 -6.27 -8.82 24.58
N GLU A 218 -7.46 -8.26 24.76
CA GLU A 218 -8.71 -8.98 24.57
C GLU A 218 -9.02 -9.15 23.08
N MET A 219 -8.89 -8.08 22.29
CA MET A 219 -9.00 -8.16 20.83
C MET A 219 -7.96 -9.14 20.25
N GLY A 220 -6.70 -9.06 20.68
CA GLY A 220 -5.67 -10.01 20.24
C GLY A 220 -5.97 -11.47 20.62
N ARG A 221 -6.57 -11.72 21.78
CA ARG A 221 -7.03 -13.07 22.17
C ARG A 221 -8.22 -13.53 21.34
N ALA A 222 -9.14 -12.63 21.00
CA ALA A 222 -10.29 -12.95 20.14
C ALA A 222 -9.80 -13.43 18.77
N ILE A 223 -8.89 -12.70 18.13
CA ILE A 223 -8.28 -13.08 16.85
C ILE A 223 -7.59 -14.44 16.99
N ARG A 224 -6.75 -14.61 18.02
CA ARG A 224 -6.04 -15.88 18.25
C ARG A 224 -6.98 -17.09 18.38
N ARG A 225 -8.16 -16.95 18.98
CA ARG A 225 -9.11 -18.07 19.17
C ARG A 225 -9.68 -18.60 17.86
N LEU A 226 -9.65 -17.81 16.79
CA LEU A 226 -10.13 -18.21 15.47
C LEU A 226 -9.04 -18.86 14.61
N LEU A 227 -7.79 -18.86 15.08
CA LEU A 227 -6.70 -19.58 14.43
C LEU A 227 -6.73 -21.06 14.84
N ALA A 228 -6.49 -21.96 13.89
CA ALA A 228 -6.51 -23.41 14.06
C ALA A 228 -5.30 -23.97 14.85
#